data_AF-A0ABD1Z064-F1
#
_entry.id   AF-A0ABD1Z064-F1
#
_cell.length_a   1.000
_cell.length_b   1.000
_cell.length_c   1.000
_cell.angle_alpha   90.00
_cell.angle_beta   90.00
_cell.angle_gamma   90.00
#
_symmetry.space_group_name_H-M   'P 1'
#
loop_
_entity.id
_entity.type
_entity.pdbx_description
1 polymer ?
#
loop_
_entity_poly.entity_id
_entity_poly.type
_entity_poly.pdbx_seq_one_letter_code
_entity_poly.pdbx_strand_id
1 'polypeptide(L)'
;MVPWQGVAAFAPRSRIQQSCTNYPRVSYSYLPIKAKFLSYWNAIFPLCSSFPIIEACTSGGAAKHGTPIELDAPLKVDLIVIGSVAVDPFTGARLGKGEGFAELEYGMLRYMGAIDDSTLVVTSVHDVQVLEEGSIPTEKLLIHDVPVDVICTPTRTIFTKSTIPKPKGIYWEVLSPQKLEKIRILQVLKNMIEEKTGQKLPSGPDEILPPTGEEELLEG
;
A
#
# COMPACT_ATOMS: atom_id res chain seq x y z
N MET A 1 32.30 4.58 -6.41
CA MET A 1 31.52 3.64 -5.59
C MET A 1 31.36 4.30 -4.23
N VAL A 2 30.27 5.03 -4.05
CA VAL A 2 30.02 5.86 -2.85
C VAL A 2 28.80 5.27 -2.14
N PRO A 3 28.86 4.99 -0.83
CA PRO A 3 27.75 4.40 -0.10
C PRO A 3 26.64 5.44 0.06
N TRP A 4 25.41 5.00 -0.21
CA TRP A 4 24.19 5.79 -0.08
C TRP A 4 23.89 6.06 1.40
N GLN A 5 24.26 7.25 1.88
CA GLN A 5 23.74 7.83 3.12
C GLN A 5 22.88 9.05 2.79
N GLY A 6 21.57 8.89 3.07
CA GLY A 6 20.59 9.92 3.42
C GLY A 6 20.53 11.22 2.63
N VAL A 7 19.48 11.38 1.81
CA VAL A 7 18.63 12.59 1.80
C VAL A 7 17.20 12.20 1.40
N ALA A 8 16.29 12.12 2.37
CA ALA A 8 14.85 12.02 2.13
C ALA A 8 14.29 13.44 1.93
N ALA A 9 14.05 13.85 0.68
CA ALA A 9 13.35 15.09 0.36
C ALA A 9 11.85 14.80 0.22
N PHE A 10 11.05 15.19 1.22
CA PHE A 10 9.60 15.06 1.22
C PHE A 10 8.94 16.10 0.30
N ALA A 11 8.14 15.67 -0.68
CA ALA A 11 7.12 16.52 -1.28
C ALA A 11 5.91 16.66 -0.31
N PRO A 12 5.23 17.82 -0.24
CA PRO A 12 4.18 18.06 0.76
C PRO A 12 2.92 17.22 0.49
N ARG A 13 2.62 16.34 1.45
CA ARG A 13 1.55 15.32 1.50
C ARG A 13 0.12 15.84 1.29
N SER A 14 -0.14 17.14 1.43
CA SER A 14 -1.49 17.72 1.52
C SER A 14 -2.15 18.04 0.16
N ARG A 15 -1.37 18.26 -0.91
CA ARG A 15 -1.91 18.84 -2.15
C ARG A 15 -2.59 17.83 -3.08
N ILE A 16 -2.20 16.56 -3.02
CA ILE A 16 -2.73 15.50 -3.91
C ILE A 16 -4.11 15.02 -3.45
N GLN A 17 -4.31 14.90 -2.14
CA GLN A 17 -5.57 14.42 -1.55
C GLN A 17 -6.71 15.44 -1.67
N GLN A 18 -6.38 16.74 -1.66
CA GLN A 18 -7.34 17.84 -1.85
C GLN A 18 -7.91 17.92 -3.28
N SER A 19 -7.21 17.36 -4.28
CA SER A 19 -7.71 17.29 -5.66
C SER A 19 -8.69 16.13 -5.86
N CYS A 20 -8.53 15.04 -5.11
CA CYS A 20 -9.27 13.80 -5.30
C CYS A 20 -10.62 13.72 -4.57
N THR A 21 -10.95 14.67 -3.69
CA THR A 21 -12.29 14.77 -3.05
C THR A 21 -13.43 15.05 -4.04
N ASN A 22 -13.12 15.42 -5.28
CA ASN A 22 -14.10 15.52 -6.37
C ASN A 22 -14.45 14.14 -6.98
N TYR A 23 -13.81 13.05 -6.54
CA TYR A 23 -14.03 11.70 -7.07
C TYR A 23 -14.44 10.74 -5.93
N PRO A 24 -15.71 10.28 -5.91
CA PRO A 24 -16.32 9.60 -4.76
C PRO A 24 -15.82 8.16 -4.49
N ARG A 25 -14.76 7.68 -5.17
CA ARG A 25 -14.36 6.26 -5.20
C ARG A 25 -12.84 6.02 -5.24
N VAL A 26 -12.09 6.92 -4.61
CA VAL A 26 -10.63 6.80 -4.47
C VAL A 26 -10.31 6.19 -3.10
N SER A 27 -9.56 5.08 -3.07
CA SER A 27 -8.98 4.56 -1.83
C SER A 27 -7.55 5.07 -1.68
N TYR A 28 -7.23 5.57 -0.49
CA TYR A 28 -5.89 5.97 -0.10
C TYR A 28 -5.31 4.96 0.89
N SER A 29 -4.35 4.16 0.44
CA SER A 29 -3.46 3.41 1.32
C SER A 29 -2.27 4.30 1.70
N TYR A 30 -2.49 5.21 2.66
CA TYR A 30 -1.39 5.98 3.28
C TYR A 30 -1.56 5.97 4.79
N LEU A 31 -1.10 4.90 5.41
CA LEU A 31 -0.94 4.81 6.86
C LEU A 31 0.36 4.09 7.17
N PRO A 32 1.26 4.67 7.98
CA PRO A 32 2.25 3.84 8.67
C PRO A 32 1.46 2.91 9.59
N ILE A 33 1.39 1.62 9.26
CA ILE A 33 0.77 0.60 10.10
C ILE A 33 1.67 0.43 11.33
N LYS A 34 1.48 1.29 12.34
CA LYS A 34 1.86 0.98 13.72
C LYS A 34 0.79 0.05 14.29
N ALA A 35 1.23 -0.92 15.09
CA ALA A 35 0.50 -2.15 15.47
C ALA A 35 -0.87 -2.00 16.17
N LYS A 36 -1.38 -0.77 16.36
CA LYS A 36 -2.71 -0.50 16.94
C LYS A 36 -3.79 -0.18 15.90
N PHE A 37 -3.47 -0.17 14.62
CA PHE A 37 -4.31 0.44 13.58
C PHE A 37 -5.02 -0.57 12.67
N LEU A 38 -5.59 -1.62 13.26
CA LEU A 38 -6.31 -2.69 12.55
C LEU A 38 -7.83 -2.65 12.74
N SER A 39 -8.34 -1.66 13.49
CA SER A 39 -9.78 -1.44 13.72
C SER A 39 -10.41 -0.37 12.82
N TYR A 40 -9.62 0.35 12.01
CA TYR A 40 -10.09 1.42 11.13
C TYR A 40 -9.61 1.16 9.69
N TRP A 41 -10.00 -0.01 9.19
CA TRP A 41 -9.74 -0.50 7.85
C TRP A 41 -10.59 0.33 6.86
N ASN A 42 -9.94 1.04 5.93
CA ASN A 42 -10.51 1.94 4.91
C ASN A 42 -11.55 2.96 5.41
N ALA A 43 -11.07 4.11 5.89
CA ALA A 43 -11.90 5.28 6.10
C ALA A 43 -12.48 5.80 4.77
N ILE A 44 -13.77 5.57 4.50
CA ILE A 44 -14.50 6.37 3.52
C ILE A 44 -14.80 7.71 4.19
N PHE A 45 -14.20 8.78 3.69
CA PHE A 45 -14.53 10.13 4.13
C PHE A 45 -15.82 10.58 3.42
N PRO A 46 -16.87 10.99 4.16
CA PRO A 46 -18.06 11.57 3.54
C PRO A 46 -17.68 12.80 2.70
N LEU A 47 -18.32 12.94 1.52
CA LEU A 47 -18.13 14.02 0.53
C LEU A 47 -18.33 15.46 1.08
N CYS A 48 -18.80 15.59 2.32
CA CYS A 48 -19.07 16.85 2.98
C CYS A 48 -18.47 16.82 4.39
N SER A 49 -17.15 16.76 4.48
CA SER A 49 -16.44 16.78 5.75
C SER A 49 -16.17 18.22 6.21
N SER A 50 -16.69 18.56 7.39
CA SER A 50 -16.46 19.83 8.08
C SER A 50 -15.08 19.91 8.78
N PHE A 51 -14.19 18.94 8.53
CA PHE A 51 -12.86 18.83 9.14
C PHE A 51 -11.73 19.06 8.12
N PRO A 52 -10.57 19.57 8.55
CA PRO A 52 -9.43 19.76 7.66
C PRO A 52 -8.94 18.45 7.05
N ILE A 53 -8.74 18.40 5.73
CA ILE A 53 -8.24 17.20 5.04
C ILE A 53 -6.89 16.72 5.61
N ILE A 54 -6.04 17.66 6.03
CA ILE A 54 -4.74 17.36 6.63
C ILE A 54 -4.90 16.53 7.91
N GLU A 55 -5.97 16.76 8.69
CA GLU A 55 -6.27 15.95 9.87
C GLU A 55 -6.61 14.52 9.47
N ALA A 56 -7.47 14.35 8.45
CA ALA A 56 -7.87 13.06 7.89
C ALA A 56 -6.71 12.25 7.30
N CYS A 57 -5.63 12.91 6.85
CA CYS A 57 -4.40 12.27 6.36
C CYS A 57 -3.51 11.71 7.48
N THR A 58 -3.84 11.95 8.75
CA THR A 58 -3.11 11.37 9.90
C THR A 58 -3.76 10.07 10.34
N SER A 59 -3.01 9.21 11.02
CA SER A 59 -3.60 8.01 11.62
C SER A 59 -4.72 8.37 12.60
N GLY A 60 -4.50 9.30 13.52
CA GLY A 60 -5.53 9.74 14.45
C GLY A 60 -6.80 10.26 13.75
N GLY A 61 -6.66 11.05 12.69
CA GLY A 61 -7.80 11.58 11.95
C GLY A 61 -8.52 10.54 11.10
N ALA A 62 -7.80 9.58 10.49
CA ALA A 62 -8.41 8.48 9.77
C ALA A 62 -9.28 7.60 10.71
N ALA A 63 -8.81 7.33 11.93
CA ALA A 63 -9.61 6.61 12.93
C ALA A 63 -10.82 7.43 13.40
N LYS A 64 -10.64 8.74 13.59
CA LYS A 64 -11.68 9.62 14.10
C LYS A 64 -12.81 9.87 13.11
N HIS A 65 -12.47 10.06 11.84
CA HIS A 65 -13.40 10.51 10.80
C HIS A 65 -13.77 9.42 9.78
N GLY A 66 -13.04 8.30 9.80
CA GLY A 66 -13.30 7.16 8.94
C GLY A 66 -14.42 6.27 9.42
N THR A 67 -15.10 5.63 8.48
CA THR A 67 -16.02 4.52 8.76
C THR A 67 -15.27 3.21 8.56
N PRO A 68 -15.13 2.35 9.59
CA PRO A 68 -14.55 1.02 9.43
C PRO A 68 -15.35 0.17 8.44
N ILE A 69 -14.65 -0.62 7.63
CA ILE A 69 -15.28 -1.61 6.75
C ILE A 69 -14.87 -3.03 7.11
N GLU A 70 -15.81 -3.96 6.97
CA GLU A 70 -15.57 -5.40 7.14
C GLU A 70 -14.95 -6.03 5.88
N LEU A 71 -14.35 -7.21 6.04
CA LEU A 71 -13.69 -7.95 4.95
C LEU A 71 -14.65 -8.47 3.87
N ASP A 72 -15.96 -8.49 4.13
CA ASP A 72 -17.01 -8.89 3.18
C ASP A 72 -17.86 -7.70 2.71
N ALA A 73 -17.46 -6.46 3.07
CA ALA A 73 -18.19 -5.27 2.68
C ALA A 73 -18.18 -5.10 1.14
N PRO A 74 -19.32 -4.76 0.51
CA PRO A 74 -19.39 -4.48 -0.92
C PRO A 74 -18.72 -3.14 -1.22
N LEU A 75 -17.41 -3.16 -1.47
CA LEU A 75 -16.60 -2.01 -1.83
C LEU A 75 -16.17 -2.10 -3.29
N LYS A 76 -16.12 -0.96 -4.00
CA LYS A 76 -15.41 -0.84 -5.28
C LYS A 76 -14.44 0.33 -5.18
N VAL A 77 -13.17 0.06 -5.47
CA VAL A 77 -12.10 1.05 -5.49
C VAL A 77 -11.67 1.27 -6.94
N ASP A 78 -11.80 2.51 -7.41
CA ASP A 78 -11.46 2.89 -8.78
C ASP A 78 -9.97 3.27 -8.92
N LEU A 79 -9.37 3.71 -7.81
CA LEU A 79 -7.99 4.22 -7.76
C LEU A 79 -7.32 3.83 -6.46
N ILE A 80 -6.07 3.37 -6.54
CA ILE A 80 -5.17 3.15 -5.41
C ILE A 80 -4.04 4.16 -5.53
N VAL A 81 -3.83 4.96 -4.48
CA VAL A 81 -2.63 5.78 -4.38
C VAL A 81 -1.64 5.10 -3.44
N ILE A 82 -0.47 4.75 -3.97
CA ILE A 82 0.54 3.94 -3.29
C ILE A 82 1.85 4.71 -3.11
N GLY A 83 2.46 4.59 -1.94
CA GLY A 83 3.77 5.17 -1.65
C GLY A 83 4.90 4.47 -2.43
N SER A 84 5.91 5.23 -2.83
CA SER A 84 7.10 4.68 -3.49
C SER A 84 8.37 5.44 -3.08
N VAL A 85 9.46 4.71 -2.92
CA VAL A 85 10.82 5.24 -2.69
C VAL A 85 11.46 5.59 -4.03
N ALA A 86 11.28 4.76 -5.05
CA ALA A 86 11.74 5.00 -6.41
C ALA A 86 10.82 4.30 -7.42
N VAL A 87 10.78 4.80 -8.65
CA VAL A 87 9.91 4.29 -9.72
C VAL A 87 10.62 4.30 -11.07
N ASP A 88 10.33 3.32 -11.90
CA ASP A 88 10.74 3.26 -13.30
C ASP A 88 9.58 3.73 -14.18
N PRO A 89 9.73 4.82 -14.94
CA PRO A 89 8.65 5.40 -15.73
C PRO A 89 8.28 4.59 -16.98
N PHE A 90 9.15 3.70 -17.45
CA PHE A 90 8.94 2.90 -18.66
C PHE A 90 8.19 1.60 -18.33
N THR A 91 8.64 0.91 -17.29
CA THR A 91 8.09 -0.39 -16.89
C THR A 91 6.97 -0.28 -15.86
N GLY A 92 6.89 0.84 -15.12
CA GLY A 92 6.01 0.99 -13.97
C GLY A 92 6.45 0.17 -12.75
N ALA A 93 7.66 -0.40 -12.78
CA ALA A 93 8.25 -1.02 -11.60
C ALA A 93 8.45 0.04 -10.50
N ARG A 94 8.27 -0.35 -9.24
CA ARG A 94 8.48 0.54 -8.10
C ARG A 94 9.22 -0.16 -6.98
N LEU A 95 9.94 0.63 -6.19
CA LEU A 95 10.54 0.21 -4.94
C LEU A 95 9.76 0.85 -3.78
N GLY A 96 9.24 0.00 -2.90
CA GLY A 96 8.67 0.43 -1.62
C GLY A 96 9.76 0.58 -0.54
N LYS A 97 9.33 0.78 0.71
CA LYS A 97 10.23 0.78 1.86
C LYS A 97 10.80 -0.61 2.18
N GLY A 98 10.16 -1.67 1.67
CA GLY A 98 10.63 -3.06 1.76
C GLY A 98 9.89 -3.94 2.77
N GLU A 99 8.96 -3.39 3.56
CA GLU A 99 8.24 -4.18 4.57
C GLU A 99 7.11 -5.05 3.99
N GLY A 100 6.63 -4.74 2.78
CA GLY A 100 5.59 -5.48 2.07
C GLY A 100 4.14 -5.11 2.45
N PHE A 101 3.95 -4.06 3.25
CA PHE A 101 2.61 -3.70 3.74
C PHE A 101 1.65 -3.26 2.63
N ALA A 102 2.13 -2.47 1.67
CA ALA A 102 1.29 -1.97 0.59
C ALA A 102 0.86 -3.10 -0.36
N GLU A 103 1.72 -4.09 -0.56
CA GLU A 103 1.44 -5.32 -1.30
C GLU A 103 0.39 -6.18 -0.58
N LEU A 104 0.44 -6.25 0.75
CA LEU A 104 -0.56 -6.94 1.57
C LEU A 104 -1.93 -6.23 1.53
N GLU A 105 -1.96 -4.90 1.62
CA GLU A 105 -3.18 -4.10 1.47
C GLU A 105 -3.82 -4.29 0.09
N TYR A 106 -3.01 -4.25 -0.96
CA TYR A 106 -3.44 -4.55 -2.32
C TYR A 106 -4.02 -5.97 -2.41
N GLY A 107 -3.31 -6.97 -1.88
CA GLY A 107 -3.75 -8.37 -1.86
C GLY A 107 -5.08 -8.57 -1.12
N MET A 108 -5.30 -7.85 -0.01
CA MET A 108 -6.58 -7.86 0.72
C MET A 108 -7.71 -7.26 -0.10
N LEU A 109 -7.51 -6.09 -0.72
CA LEU A 109 -8.51 -5.48 -1.58
C LEU A 109 -8.86 -6.37 -2.78
N ARG A 110 -7.86 -7.10 -3.33
CA ARG A 110 -8.09 -8.12 -4.36
C ARG A 110 -8.98 -9.24 -3.87
N TYR A 111 -8.69 -9.77 -2.67
CA TYR A 111 -9.49 -10.82 -2.06
C TYR A 111 -10.94 -10.37 -1.82
N MET A 112 -11.13 -9.14 -1.34
CA MET A 112 -12.46 -8.55 -1.13
C MET A 112 -13.26 -8.33 -2.43
N GLY A 113 -12.64 -8.53 -3.60
CA GLY A 113 -13.24 -8.18 -4.89
C GLY A 113 -13.37 -6.67 -5.10
N ALA A 114 -12.75 -5.86 -4.23
CA ALA A 114 -12.85 -4.41 -4.26
C ALA A 114 -12.05 -3.78 -5.40
N ILE A 115 -11.01 -4.48 -5.86
CA ILE A 115 -10.16 -4.07 -6.97
C ILE A 115 -9.95 -5.23 -7.95
N ASP A 116 -9.71 -4.88 -9.21
CA ASP A 116 -9.40 -5.83 -10.28
C ASP A 116 -8.23 -5.29 -11.13
N ASP A 117 -7.92 -5.95 -12.26
CA ASP A 117 -6.75 -5.57 -13.07
C ASP A 117 -6.92 -4.18 -13.73
N SER A 118 -8.16 -3.71 -13.85
CA SER A 118 -8.50 -2.39 -14.40
C SER A 118 -8.39 -1.27 -13.36
N THR A 119 -8.31 -1.58 -12.06
CA THR A 119 -8.12 -0.58 -11.00
C THR A 119 -6.76 0.10 -11.19
N LEU A 120 -6.76 1.43 -11.30
CA LEU A 120 -5.55 2.21 -11.51
C LEU A 120 -4.71 2.29 -10.23
N VAL A 121 -3.41 2.06 -10.36
CA VAL A 121 -2.42 2.24 -9.30
C VAL A 121 -1.58 3.48 -9.61
N VAL A 122 -1.63 4.46 -8.72
CA VAL A 122 -0.98 5.76 -8.90
C VAL A 122 0.00 6.00 -7.77
N THR A 123 1.13 6.61 -8.09
CA THR A 123 2.11 7.03 -7.09
C THR A 123 2.43 8.50 -7.25
N SER A 124 2.77 9.13 -6.13
CA SER A 124 3.28 10.48 -6.10
C SER A 124 4.69 10.50 -5.54
N VAL A 125 5.63 11.00 -6.33
CA VAL A 125 7.06 11.01 -5.98
C VAL A 125 7.69 12.32 -6.42
N HIS A 126 8.84 12.66 -5.83
CA HIS A 126 9.66 13.76 -6.32
C HIS A 126 10.36 13.36 -7.64
N ASP A 127 10.70 14.33 -8.50
CA ASP A 127 11.35 14.06 -9.79
C ASP A 127 12.63 13.22 -9.68
N VAL A 128 13.38 13.37 -8.58
CA VAL A 128 14.62 12.61 -8.29
C VAL A 128 14.39 11.13 -7.96
N GLN A 129 13.15 10.74 -7.65
CA GLN A 129 12.77 9.36 -7.37
C GLN A 129 12.31 8.63 -8.64
N VAL A 130 12.18 9.36 -9.76
CA VAL A 130 11.94 8.76 -11.08
C VAL A 130 13.29 8.38 -11.66
N LEU A 131 13.50 7.07 -11.84
CA LEU A 131 14.78 6.51 -12.27
C LEU A 131 14.88 6.44 -13.79
N GLU A 132 16.10 6.24 -14.28
CA GLU A 132 16.37 5.92 -15.68
C GLU A 132 15.90 4.51 -16.04
N GLU A 133 15.67 4.28 -17.33
CA GLU A 133 15.20 3.00 -17.86
C GLU A 133 16.06 1.81 -17.38
N GLY A 134 15.42 0.77 -16.86
CA GLY A 134 16.10 -0.47 -16.45
C GLY A 134 16.82 -0.37 -15.09
N SER A 135 16.68 0.76 -14.38
CA SER A 135 17.23 0.90 -13.02
C SER A 135 16.57 -0.02 -12.00
N ILE A 136 15.31 -0.40 -12.24
CA ILE A 136 14.59 -1.43 -11.46
C ILE A 136 14.44 -2.67 -12.36
N PRO A 137 15.28 -3.70 -12.18
CA PRO A 137 15.23 -4.88 -13.02
C PRO A 137 13.93 -5.66 -12.78
N THR A 138 13.06 -5.72 -13.79
CA THR A 138 11.73 -6.34 -13.69
C THR A 138 11.78 -7.83 -13.34
N GLU A 139 12.86 -8.52 -13.72
CA GLU A 139 13.11 -9.93 -13.42
C GLU A 139 13.39 -10.21 -11.94
N LYS A 140 13.70 -9.17 -11.16
CA LYS A 140 13.88 -9.26 -9.70
C LYS A 140 12.60 -8.95 -8.92
N LEU A 141 11.54 -8.51 -9.61
CA LEU A 141 10.27 -8.27 -8.97
C LEU A 141 9.65 -9.59 -8.51
N LEU A 142 9.09 -9.56 -7.31
CA LEU A 142 8.38 -10.68 -6.73
C LEU A 142 6.94 -10.70 -7.27
N ILE A 143 6.30 -11.86 -7.23
CA ILE A 143 4.93 -12.06 -7.72
C ILE A 143 3.88 -11.17 -7.01
N HIS A 144 4.23 -10.65 -5.84
CA HIS A 144 3.41 -9.76 -5.03
C HIS A 144 3.73 -8.28 -5.21
N ASP A 145 4.78 -7.91 -5.94
CA ASP A 145 5.12 -6.51 -6.19
C ASP A 145 4.04 -5.87 -7.07
N VAL A 146 3.52 -4.73 -6.62
CA VAL A 146 2.43 -4.02 -7.31
C VAL A 146 3.04 -2.96 -8.23
N PRO A 147 2.93 -3.09 -9.57
CA PRO A 147 3.37 -2.05 -10.50
C PRO A 147 2.47 -0.80 -10.42
N VAL A 148 2.99 0.33 -10.87
CA VAL A 148 2.24 1.60 -10.97
C VAL A 148 1.85 1.89 -12.41
N ASP A 149 0.61 2.33 -12.62
CA ASP A 149 0.08 2.74 -13.93
C ASP A 149 0.33 4.23 -14.20
N VAL A 150 0.37 5.06 -13.15
CA VAL A 150 0.59 6.51 -13.26
C VAL A 150 1.57 7.00 -12.20
N ILE A 151 2.54 7.80 -12.64
CA ILE A 151 3.51 8.47 -11.77
C ILE A 151 3.26 9.97 -11.86
N CYS A 152 2.95 10.57 -10.71
CA CYS A 152 2.78 12.02 -10.57
C CYS A 152 4.00 12.62 -9.89
N THR A 153 4.65 13.58 -10.54
CA THR A 153 5.70 14.42 -9.96
C THR A 153 5.25 15.87 -9.89
N PRO A 154 5.96 16.75 -9.16
CA PRO A 154 5.70 18.18 -9.21
C PRO A 154 5.75 18.81 -10.60
N THR A 155 6.50 18.21 -11.54
CA THR A 155 6.71 18.79 -12.88
C THR A 155 5.91 18.11 -13.99
N ARG A 156 5.49 16.85 -13.81
CA ARG A 156 4.82 16.08 -14.87
C ARG A 156 4.02 14.89 -14.34
N THR A 157 3.14 14.39 -15.20
CA THR A 157 2.42 13.12 -15.01
C THR A 157 2.83 12.15 -16.10
N ILE A 158 3.19 10.93 -15.72
CA ILE A 158 3.68 9.89 -16.62
C ILE A 158 2.72 8.71 -16.53
N PHE A 159 2.16 8.29 -17.67
CA PHE A 159 1.40 7.04 -17.78
C PHE A 159 2.37 5.94 -18.19
N THR A 160 2.53 4.94 -17.33
CA THR A 160 3.41 3.82 -17.60
C THR A 160 2.74 2.90 -18.62
N LYS A 161 3.54 2.19 -19.42
CA LYS A 161 3.04 1.13 -20.31
C LYS A 161 3.38 -0.22 -19.71
N SER A 162 3.11 -0.36 -18.40
CA SER A 162 3.53 -1.55 -17.65
C SER A 162 2.94 -2.82 -18.25
N THR A 163 3.81 -3.79 -18.52
CA THR A 163 3.43 -5.16 -18.87
C THR A 163 3.55 -6.10 -17.67
N ILE A 164 3.91 -5.57 -16.50
CA ILE A 164 4.06 -6.34 -15.26
C ILE A 164 2.66 -6.72 -14.78
N PRO A 165 2.39 -8.02 -14.53
CA PRO A 165 1.08 -8.43 -14.06
C PRO A 165 0.82 -7.93 -12.65
N LYS A 166 -0.36 -7.35 -12.43
CA LYS A 166 -0.81 -6.99 -11.09
C LYS A 166 -1.08 -8.25 -10.24
N PRO A 167 -0.71 -8.25 -8.94
CA PRO A 167 -0.99 -9.35 -8.02
C PRO A 167 -2.46 -9.77 -8.02
N LYS A 168 -2.74 -11.07 -7.87
CA LYS A 168 -4.12 -11.59 -7.88
C LYS A 168 -4.76 -11.66 -6.50
N GLY A 169 -3.96 -11.53 -5.44
CA GLY A 169 -4.41 -11.63 -4.06
C GLY A 169 -3.21 -11.71 -3.12
N ILE A 170 -3.43 -12.32 -1.96
CA ILE A 170 -2.37 -12.63 -1.00
C ILE A 170 -1.76 -13.97 -1.36
N TYR A 171 -0.43 -14.01 -1.47
CA TYR A 171 0.35 -15.23 -1.68
C TYR A 171 0.79 -15.77 -0.32
N TRP A 172 -0.01 -16.67 0.25
CA TRP A 172 0.17 -17.20 1.60
C TRP A 172 1.45 -18.03 1.75
N GLU A 173 1.90 -18.65 0.66
CA GLU A 173 3.13 -19.44 0.54
C GLU A 173 4.43 -18.62 0.58
N VAL A 174 4.34 -17.28 0.49
CA VAL A 174 5.49 -16.38 0.70
C VAL A 174 5.33 -15.51 1.94
N LEU A 175 4.18 -15.55 2.62
CA LEU A 175 3.94 -14.79 3.84
C LEU A 175 4.52 -15.51 5.05
N SER A 176 5.51 -14.89 5.71
CA SER A 176 6.18 -15.46 6.87
C SER A 176 5.23 -15.60 8.07
N PRO A 177 5.38 -16.67 8.90
CA PRO A 177 4.61 -16.83 10.13
C PRO A 177 4.75 -15.64 11.08
N GLN A 178 5.96 -15.06 11.17
CA GLN A 178 6.26 -13.93 12.05
C GLN A 178 5.48 -12.67 11.61
N LYS A 179 5.36 -12.42 10.31
CA LYS A 179 4.59 -11.29 9.78
C LYS A 179 3.09 -11.50 9.98
N LEU A 180 2.62 -12.73 9.77
CA LEU A 180 1.23 -13.12 10.04
C LEU A 180 0.86 -12.94 11.53
N GLU A 181 1.77 -13.29 12.45
CA GLU A 181 1.56 -13.13 13.89
C GLU A 181 1.43 -11.66 14.31
N LYS A 182 2.19 -10.75 13.67
CA LYS A 182 2.12 -9.31 13.99
C LYS A 182 0.89 -8.61 13.40
N ILE A 183 0.30 -9.13 12.32
CA ILE A 183 -0.79 -8.45 11.60
C ILE A 183 -2.13 -9.15 11.83
N ARG A 184 -2.91 -8.64 12.78
CA ARG A 184 -4.18 -9.27 13.23
C ARG A 184 -5.19 -9.51 12.12
N ILE A 185 -5.37 -8.58 11.18
CA ILE A 185 -6.36 -8.72 10.11
C ILE A 185 -6.01 -9.87 9.17
N LEU A 186 -4.72 -10.15 8.95
CA LEU A 186 -4.28 -11.28 8.14
C LEU A 186 -4.61 -12.60 8.82
N GLN A 187 -4.55 -12.67 10.15
CA GLN A 187 -4.99 -13.87 10.89
C GLN A 187 -6.49 -14.10 10.73
N VAL A 188 -7.29 -13.04 10.89
CA VAL A 188 -8.75 -13.10 10.71
C VAL A 188 -9.09 -13.55 9.29
N LEU A 189 -8.44 -12.93 8.29
CA LEU A 189 -8.63 -13.26 6.90
C LEU A 189 -8.21 -14.70 6.58
N LYS A 190 -7.05 -15.15 7.07
CA LYS A 190 -6.56 -16.52 6.87
C LYS A 190 -7.57 -17.52 7.43
N ASN A 191 -7.98 -17.35 8.68
CA ASN A 191 -8.95 -18.24 9.33
C ASN A 191 -10.27 -18.26 8.56
N MET A 192 -10.78 -17.11 8.13
CA MET A 192 -12.01 -17.01 7.35
C MET A 192 -11.92 -17.80 6.04
N ILE A 193 -10.78 -17.75 5.33
CA ILE A 193 -10.58 -18.50 4.09
C ILE A 193 -10.49 -20.00 4.37
N GLU A 194 -9.76 -20.40 5.40
CA GLU A 194 -9.60 -21.81 5.78
C GLU A 194 -10.94 -22.43 6.20
N GLU A 195 -11.77 -21.69 6.95
CA GLU A 195 -13.13 -22.10 7.31
C GLU A 195 -14.05 -22.22 6.09
N LYS A 196 -14.00 -21.25 5.17
CA LYS A 196 -14.83 -21.26 3.94
C LYS A 196 -14.44 -22.36 2.96
N THR A 197 -13.15 -22.66 2.83
CA THR A 197 -12.63 -23.64 1.86
C THR A 197 -12.47 -25.04 2.44
N GLY A 198 -12.43 -25.18 3.77
CA GLY A 198 -12.12 -26.42 4.46
C GLY A 198 -10.65 -26.86 4.30
N GLN A 199 -9.78 -26.00 3.79
CA GLN A 199 -8.39 -26.30 3.50
C GLN A 199 -7.47 -25.36 4.28
N LYS A 200 -6.40 -25.90 4.86
CA LYS A 200 -5.35 -25.06 5.47
C LYS A 200 -4.56 -24.36 4.38
N LEU A 201 -4.39 -23.06 4.53
CA LEU A 201 -3.59 -22.25 3.65
C LEU A 201 -2.10 -22.48 3.94
N PRO A 202 -1.23 -22.41 2.92
CA PRO A 202 0.20 -22.56 3.11
C PRO A 202 0.76 -21.43 4.00
N SER A 203 2.01 -21.60 4.39
CA SER A 203 2.78 -20.59 5.10
C SER A 203 4.12 -20.43 4.41
N GLY A 204 4.59 -19.19 4.32
CA GLY A 204 5.91 -18.89 3.79
C GLY A 204 7.04 -19.25 4.75
N PRO A 205 8.29 -19.03 4.30
CA PRO A 205 9.48 -19.25 5.11
C PRO A 205 9.56 -18.28 6.29
N ASP A 206 10.36 -18.65 7.29
CA ASP A 206 10.65 -17.77 8.42
C ASP A 206 11.39 -16.50 7.97
N GLU A 207 11.06 -15.38 8.60
CA GLU A 207 11.66 -14.07 8.32
C GLU A 207 12.08 -13.40 9.63
N ILE A 208 13.27 -12.79 9.63
CA ILE A 208 13.70 -11.88 10.70
C ILE A 208 13.10 -10.51 10.40
N LEU A 209 12.08 -10.13 11.16
CA LEU A 209 11.44 -8.83 11.01
C LEU A 209 12.31 -7.74 11.64
N PRO A 210 12.37 -6.53 11.05
CA PRO A 210 12.99 -5.39 11.70
C PRO A 210 12.29 -5.11 13.05
N PRO A 211 13.01 -4.51 14.01
CA PRO A 211 12.40 -4.07 15.26
C PRO A 211 11.23 -3.16 14.95
N THR A 212 10.14 -3.36 15.67
CA THR A 212 9.00 -2.45 15.57
C THR A 212 9.41 -1.08 16.11
N GLY A 213 8.86 0.00 15.58
CA GLY A 213 9.21 1.36 16.04
C GLY A 213 8.86 1.67 17.51
N GLU A 214 8.35 0.71 18.28
CA GLU A 214 8.24 0.76 19.74
C GLU A 214 9.52 0.25 20.42
N GLU A 215 10.22 -0.72 19.81
CA GLU A 215 11.52 -1.25 20.26
C GLU A 215 12.65 -0.26 19.93
N GLU A 216 12.62 0.40 18.76
CA GLU A 216 13.60 1.45 18.40
C GLU A 216 13.57 2.67 19.35
N LEU A 217 12.45 2.94 20.02
CA LEU A 217 12.31 4.05 20.98
C LEU A 217 12.76 3.70 22.39
N LEU A 218 12.99 2.42 22.69
CA LEU A 218 13.50 1.95 23.99
C LEU A 218 15.01 1.79 24.01
N GLU A 219 15.65 1.79 22.83
CA GLU A 219 17.12 1.69 22.66
C GLU A 219 17.80 3.03 22.35
N GLY A 220 17.06 4.16 22.37
CA GLY A 220 17.54 5.51 22.04
C GLY A 220 17.54 6.50 23.19
#